data_AF-H9LCC6-F1
#
_entry.id   AF-H9LCC6-F1
#
_cell.length_a   1.000
_cell.length_b   1.000
_cell.length_c   1.000
_cell.angle_alpha   90.00
_cell.angle_beta   90.00
_cell.angle_gamma   90.00
#
_symmetry.space_group_name_H-M   'P 1'
#
loop_
_entity.id
_entity.type
_entity.pdbx_description
1 polymer ?
#
loop_
_entity_poly.entity_id
_entity_poly.type
_entity_poly.pdbx_seq_one_letter_code
_entity_poly.pdbx_strand_id
1 'polypeptide(L)'
;DDDYIDIVDAAPPTDPAASAPSALLLFPGKSRIQRLNVLNAQFAFDLYRALKEQTSAADNVFLAPVGISVAMGMISLGLRGQTHEQVHAALHFTDFVNASSKYEPATVHNLFRKLTHRLFRRNFGYTPWSP
;
A
#
# COMPACT_ATOMS: atom_id res chain seq x y z
N ASP A 1 24.84 -38.48 10.32
CA ASP A 1 23.64 -39.06 9.70
C ASP A 1 23.84 -39.09 8.20
N ASP A 2 24.23 -40.25 7.68
CA ASP A 2 24.62 -40.47 6.27
C ASP A 2 23.43 -40.30 5.29
N ASP A 3 22.20 -40.29 5.79
CA ASP A 3 20.97 -40.14 5.00
C ASP A 3 20.73 -38.71 4.47
N TYR A 4 21.60 -37.74 4.78
CA TYR A 4 21.51 -36.35 4.27
C TYR A 4 21.70 -36.28 2.74
N ILE A 5 22.49 -37.19 2.16
CA ILE A 5 22.75 -37.21 0.71
C ILE A 5 21.57 -37.76 -0.11
N ASP A 6 20.65 -38.46 0.54
CA ASP A 6 19.50 -39.12 -0.10
C ASP A 6 18.22 -38.25 -0.06
N ILE A 7 18.31 -37.02 0.46
CA ILE A 7 17.20 -36.07 0.46
C ILE A 7 17.00 -35.54 -0.97
N VAL A 8 15.90 -35.96 -1.59
CA VAL A 8 15.44 -35.40 -2.87
C VAL A 8 14.59 -34.17 -2.58
N ASP A 9 15.18 -32.98 -2.74
CA ASP A 9 14.45 -31.72 -2.60
C ASP A 9 13.37 -31.58 -3.68
N ALA A 10 12.15 -31.26 -3.27
CA ALA A 10 11.13 -30.82 -4.21
C ALA A 10 11.60 -29.50 -4.84
N ALA A 11 11.58 -29.42 -6.18
CA ALA A 11 11.80 -28.16 -6.87
C ALA A 11 10.83 -27.11 -6.29
N PRO A 12 11.30 -25.89 -5.97
CA PRO A 12 10.43 -24.85 -5.46
C PRO A 12 9.25 -24.69 -6.43
N PRO A 13 8.01 -24.59 -5.95
CA PRO A 13 6.86 -24.44 -6.82
C PRO A 13 7.10 -23.20 -7.68
N THR A 14 7.24 -23.41 -8.99
CA THR A 14 7.15 -22.33 -9.97
C THR A 14 5.69 -21.93 -10.03
N ASP A 15 5.22 -21.17 -9.05
CA ASP A 15 3.89 -20.57 -9.10
C ASP A 15 3.93 -19.44 -10.12
N PRO A 16 3.32 -19.56 -11.32
CA PRO A 16 3.05 -18.40 -12.16
C PRO A 16 2.08 -17.41 -11.46
N ALA A 17 1.51 -17.82 -10.32
CA ALA A 17 0.67 -17.05 -9.42
C ALA A 17 1.45 -16.41 -8.24
N ALA A 18 2.79 -16.46 -8.21
CA ALA A 18 3.59 -15.67 -7.27
C ALA A 18 3.57 -14.15 -7.58
N SER A 19 2.76 -13.71 -8.56
CA SER A 19 2.16 -12.38 -8.49
C SER A 19 1.20 -12.37 -7.31
N ALA A 20 1.63 -11.77 -6.19
CA ALA A 20 0.79 -11.52 -5.02
C ALA A 20 -0.68 -11.30 -5.41
N PRO A 21 -1.66 -11.93 -4.73
CA PRO A 21 -3.06 -11.83 -5.10
C PRO A 21 -3.40 -10.35 -5.27
N SER A 22 -3.71 -9.94 -6.50
CA SER A 22 -3.94 -8.52 -6.81
C SER A 22 -4.91 -7.98 -5.79
N ALA A 23 -4.54 -6.94 -5.03
CA ALA A 23 -5.34 -6.48 -3.89
C ALA A 23 -6.77 -6.06 -4.31
N LEU A 24 -6.99 -5.87 -5.61
CA LEU A 24 -8.28 -5.75 -6.29
C LEU A 24 -9.25 -6.92 -6.01
N LEU A 25 -8.77 -8.15 -5.82
CA LEU A 25 -9.60 -9.32 -5.48
C LEU A 25 -10.33 -9.16 -4.14
N LEU A 26 -9.83 -8.26 -3.28
CA LEU A 26 -10.44 -7.96 -2.00
C LEU A 26 -11.59 -6.95 -2.11
N PHE A 27 -11.85 -6.37 -3.29
CA PHE A 27 -12.82 -5.27 -3.46
C PHE A 27 -14.30 -5.63 -3.30
N PRO A 28 -14.76 -6.87 -3.61
CA PRO A 28 -16.13 -7.28 -3.34
C PRO A 28 -16.51 -7.05 -1.87
N GLY A 29 -17.70 -6.49 -1.63
CA GLY A 29 -18.19 -6.17 -0.28
C GLY A 29 -17.53 -4.97 0.43
N LYS A 30 -16.52 -4.32 -0.17
CA LYS A 30 -15.81 -3.17 0.44
C LYS A 30 -16.32 -1.83 -0.08
N SER A 31 -16.46 -0.86 0.83
CA SER A 31 -16.72 0.55 0.52
C SER A 31 -15.55 1.20 -0.23
N ARG A 32 -15.78 2.36 -0.87
CA ARG A 32 -14.75 3.09 -1.63
C ARG A 32 -13.51 3.41 -0.77
N ILE A 33 -13.71 3.82 0.47
CA ILE A 33 -12.59 4.13 1.38
C ILE A 33 -11.83 2.88 1.81
N GLN A 34 -12.53 1.75 2.00
CA GLN A 34 -11.87 0.48 2.30
C GLN A 34 -11.05 -0.03 1.12
N ARG A 35 -11.55 0.11 -0.11
CA ARG A 35 -10.80 -0.24 -1.34
C ARG A 35 -9.54 0.60 -1.48
N LEU A 36 -9.62 1.91 -1.22
CA LEU A 36 -8.44 2.78 -1.19
C LEU A 36 -7.45 2.35 -0.10
N ASN A 37 -7.94 2.01 1.10
CA ASN A 37 -7.08 1.57 2.19
C ASN A 37 -6.42 0.21 1.91
N VAL A 38 -7.08 -0.69 1.19
CA VAL A 38 -6.48 -1.97 0.75
C VAL A 38 -5.28 -1.71 -0.16
N LEU A 39 -5.41 -0.78 -1.11
CA LEU A 39 -4.30 -0.41 -2.00
C LEU A 39 -3.20 0.38 -1.28
N ASN A 40 -3.57 1.27 -0.34
CA ASN A 40 -2.58 1.93 0.52
C ASN A 40 -1.82 0.92 1.39
N ALA A 41 -2.46 -0.16 1.84
CA ALA A 41 -1.79 -1.23 2.57
C ALA A 41 -0.84 -2.02 1.66
N GLN A 42 -1.21 -2.28 0.42
CA GLN A 42 -0.31 -2.88 -0.56
C GLN A 42 0.94 -2.02 -0.77
N PHE A 43 0.76 -0.73 -1.05
CA PHE A 43 1.88 0.23 -1.13
C PHE A 43 2.72 0.25 0.15
N ALA A 44 2.09 0.16 1.33
CA ALA A 44 2.81 0.12 2.61
C ALA A 44 3.73 -1.09 2.74
N PHE A 45 3.28 -2.27 2.28
CA PHE A 45 4.10 -3.48 2.28
C PHE A 45 5.23 -3.39 1.27
N ASP A 46 4.97 -2.84 0.08
CA ASP A 46 6.01 -2.63 -0.94
C ASP A 46 7.08 -1.65 -0.45
N LEU A 47 6.66 -0.54 0.18
CA LEU A 47 7.56 0.41 0.80
C LEU A 47 8.36 -0.22 1.94
N TYR A 48 7.71 -0.99 2.82
CA TYR A 48 8.39 -1.67 3.92
C TYR A 48 9.46 -2.64 3.41
N ARG A 49 9.17 -3.42 2.37
CA ARG A 49 10.13 -4.33 1.75
C ARG A 49 11.33 -3.57 1.17
N ALA A 50 11.08 -2.50 0.42
CA ALA A 50 12.14 -1.65 -0.12
C ALA A 50 13.00 -0.99 0.99
N LEU A 51 12.40 -0.62 2.13
CA LEU A 51 13.13 -0.09 3.28
C LEU A 51 13.92 -1.17 4.00
N LYS A 52 13.36 -2.38 4.16
CA LYS A 52 14.04 -3.47 4.85
C LYS A 52 15.27 -3.96 4.08
N GLU A 53 15.24 -3.92 2.76
CA GLU A 53 16.40 -4.19 1.91
C GLU A 53 17.56 -3.18 2.13
N GLN A 54 17.23 -1.97 2.59
CA GLN A 54 18.21 -0.90 2.88
C GLN A 54 18.65 -0.86 4.34
N THR A 55 18.12 -1.73 5.19
CA THR A 55 18.30 -1.68 6.65
C THR A 55 18.86 -3.01 7.17
N SER A 56 19.67 -3.00 8.24
CA SER A 56 20.16 -4.24 8.84
C SER A 56 19.02 -5.12 9.37
N ALA A 57 19.27 -6.44 9.46
CA ALA A 57 18.34 -7.38 10.08
C ALA A 57 18.01 -7.02 11.53
N ALA A 58 19.00 -6.47 12.25
CA ALA A 58 18.92 -6.13 13.67
C ALA A 58 18.25 -4.77 13.99
N ASP A 59 18.02 -3.93 12.97
CA ASP A 59 17.48 -2.60 13.18
C ASP A 59 15.95 -2.60 13.26
N ASN A 60 15.43 -1.68 14.06
CA ASN A 60 14.00 -1.41 14.15
C ASN A 60 13.54 -0.53 12.99
N VAL A 61 12.41 -0.89 12.37
CA VAL A 61 11.75 -0.10 11.33
C VAL A 61 10.40 0.39 11.84
N PHE A 62 10.21 1.71 11.89
CA PHE A 62 8.94 2.33 12.27
C PHE A 62 8.46 3.25 11.14
N LEU A 63 7.23 3.06 10.70
CA LEU A 63 6.66 3.81 9.57
C LEU A 63 5.15 4.04 9.76
N ALA A 64 4.66 5.14 9.18
CA ALA A 64 3.25 5.52 9.17
C ALA A 64 2.76 5.61 7.71
N PRO A 65 2.38 4.48 7.08
CA PRO A 65 2.17 4.42 5.63
C PRO A 65 1.05 5.34 5.15
N VAL A 66 -0.03 5.45 5.92
CA VAL A 66 -1.16 6.32 5.57
C VAL A 66 -0.72 7.79 5.45
N GLY A 67 0.19 8.24 6.32
CA GLY A 67 0.74 9.59 6.25
C GLY A 67 1.54 9.81 4.96
N ILE A 68 2.36 8.83 4.57
CA ILE A 68 3.16 8.86 3.35
C ILE A 68 2.24 8.87 2.11
N SER A 69 1.24 7.99 2.05
CA SER A 69 0.27 7.97 0.93
C SER A 69 -0.51 9.28 0.82
N VAL A 70 -0.93 9.87 1.94
CA VAL A 70 -1.60 11.19 1.96
C VAL A 70 -0.66 12.28 1.44
N ALA A 71 0.59 12.33 1.91
CA ALA A 71 1.58 13.31 1.47
C ALA A 71 1.84 13.20 -0.04
N MET A 72 2.09 11.99 -0.53
CA MET A 72 2.33 11.75 -1.95
C MET A 72 1.10 12.03 -2.82
N GLY A 73 -0.11 11.71 -2.33
CA GLY A 73 -1.36 12.07 -3.01
C GLY A 73 -1.67 13.57 -3.00
N MET A 74 -1.10 14.34 -2.07
CA MET A 74 -1.14 15.81 -2.14
C MET A 74 -0.10 16.35 -3.12
N ILE A 75 1.11 15.80 -3.13
CA ILE A 75 2.18 16.18 -4.06
C ILE A 75 1.74 15.92 -5.50
N SER A 76 1.04 14.81 -5.78
CA SER A 76 0.62 14.45 -7.13
C SER A 76 -0.29 15.49 -7.80
N LEU A 77 -1.01 16.32 -7.03
CA LEU A 77 -1.80 17.44 -7.57
C LEU A 77 -0.96 18.49 -8.32
N GLY A 78 0.33 18.62 -7.99
CA GLY A 78 1.27 19.52 -8.65
C GLY A 78 2.12 18.86 -9.75
N LEU A 79 2.08 17.53 -9.85
CA LEU A 79 2.87 16.77 -10.82
C LEU A 79 2.18 16.73 -12.19
N ARG A 80 2.97 16.56 -13.25
CA ARG A 80 2.48 16.43 -14.63
C ARG A 80 3.29 15.38 -15.39
N GLY A 81 2.74 14.88 -16.49
CA GLY A 81 3.41 13.94 -17.40
C GLY A 81 3.83 12.65 -16.69
N GLN A 82 4.99 12.11 -17.07
CA GLN A 82 5.49 10.83 -16.54
C GLN A 82 5.65 10.81 -15.02
N THR A 83 6.06 11.92 -14.40
CA THR A 83 6.25 11.97 -12.94
C THR A 83 4.92 11.77 -12.21
N HIS A 84 3.83 12.34 -12.74
CA HIS A 84 2.49 12.12 -12.19
C HIS A 84 2.07 10.65 -12.33
N GLU A 85 2.31 10.05 -13.50
CA GLU A 85 1.98 8.64 -13.78
C GLU A 85 2.75 7.68 -12.88
N GLN A 86 4.06 7.90 -12.69
CA GLN A 86 4.90 7.08 -11.81
C GLN A 86 4.42 7.12 -10.36
N VAL A 87 4.08 8.31 -9.84
CA VAL A 87 3.55 8.45 -8.48
C VAL A 87 2.19 7.76 -8.33
N HIS A 88 1.31 7.90 -9.32
CA HIS A 88 0.00 7.24 -9.29
C HIS A 88 0.10 5.72 -9.41
N ALA A 89 1.04 5.21 -10.19
CA ALA A 89 1.31 3.78 -10.30
C ALA A 89 1.91 3.23 -8.99
N ALA A 90 2.93 3.88 -8.43
CA ALA A 90 3.58 3.46 -7.19
C ALA A 90 2.60 3.40 -5.99
N LEU A 91 1.64 4.33 -5.94
CA LEU A 91 0.61 4.35 -4.89
C LEU A 91 -0.63 3.51 -5.22
N HIS A 92 -0.63 2.79 -6.35
CA HIS A 92 -1.77 2.02 -6.88
C HIS A 92 -3.04 2.86 -7.11
N PHE A 93 -2.93 4.17 -7.32
CA PHE A 93 -4.08 5.02 -7.65
C PHE A 93 -4.62 4.72 -9.04
N THR A 94 -3.75 4.33 -9.97
CA THR A 94 -4.16 3.87 -11.30
C THR A 94 -5.07 2.63 -11.18
N ASP A 95 -4.67 1.66 -10.35
CA ASP A 95 -5.48 0.46 -10.08
C ASP A 95 -6.79 0.80 -9.39
N PHE A 96 -6.76 1.75 -8.44
CA PHE A 96 -7.97 2.24 -7.78
C PHE A 96 -8.96 2.81 -8.79
N VAL A 97 -8.53 3.73 -9.66
CA VAL A 97 -9.38 4.39 -10.65
C VAL A 97 -9.92 3.37 -11.66
N ASN A 98 -9.08 2.45 -12.12
CA ASN A 98 -9.47 1.42 -13.09
C ASN A 98 -10.44 0.38 -12.52
N ALA A 99 -10.54 0.25 -11.20
CA ALA A 99 -11.45 -0.72 -10.57
C ALA A 99 -12.95 -0.37 -10.70
N SER A 100 -13.31 0.83 -11.15
CA SER A 100 -14.70 1.18 -11.47
C SER A 100 -14.77 2.34 -12.45
N SER A 101 -15.64 2.24 -13.46
CA SER A 101 -15.97 3.34 -14.38
C SER A 101 -16.53 4.60 -13.70
N LYS A 102 -16.92 4.51 -12.42
CA LYS A 102 -17.42 5.64 -11.62
C LYS A 102 -16.31 6.35 -10.84
N TYR A 103 -15.08 5.86 -10.89
CA TYR A 103 -13.96 6.47 -10.21
C TYR A 103 -13.19 7.33 -11.19
N GLU A 104 -12.95 8.56 -10.76
CA GLU A 104 -12.09 9.53 -11.46
C GLU A 104 -10.84 9.79 -10.63
N PRO A 105 -9.75 10.31 -11.23
CA PRO A 105 -8.57 10.73 -10.47
C PRO A 105 -8.91 11.64 -9.28
N ALA A 106 -9.86 12.55 -9.44
CA ALA A 106 -10.36 13.42 -8.37
C ALA A 106 -11.02 12.66 -7.20
N THR A 107 -11.48 11.42 -7.41
CA THR A 107 -12.09 10.58 -6.36
C THR A 107 -11.06 10.21 -5.30
N VAL A 108 -9.81 9.95 -5.69
CA VAL A 108 -8.70 9.61 -4.78
C VAL A 108 -8.48 10.75 -3.78
N HIS A 109 -8.30 11.98 -4.27
CA HIS A 109 -8.09 13.16 -3.42
C HIS A 109 -9.29 13.45 -2.51
N ASN A 110 -10.53 13.26 -3.00
CA ASN A 110 -11.72 13.40 -2.17
C ASN A 110 -11.78 12.37 -1.03
N LEU A 111 -11.34 11.14 -1.28
CA LEU A 111 -11.26 10.10 -0.26
C LEU A 111 -10.15 10.39 0.75
N PHE A 112 -8.97 10.83 0.31
CA PHE A 112 -7.91 11.26 1.23
C PHE A 112 -8.34 12.43 2.11
N ARG A 113 -9.02 13.44 1.55
CA ARG A 113 -9.58 14.53 2.35
C ARG A 113 -10.50 14.02 3.46
N LYS A 114 -11.41 13.07 3.14
CA LYS A 114 -12.29 12.44 4.13
C LYS A 114 -11.52 11.60 5.14
N LEU A 115 -10.49 10.87 4.71
CA LEU A 115 -9.64 10.04 5.56
C LEU A 115 -8.87 10.89 6.56
N THR A 116 -8.14 11.90 6.09
CA THR A 116 -7.34 12.83 6.90
C THR A 116 -8.22 13.57 7.91
N HIS A 117 -9.40 14.04 7.48
CA HIS A 117 -10.35 14.66 8.41
C HIS A 117 -10.81 13.69 9.49
N ARG A 118 -11.07 12.42 9.16
CA ARG A 118 -11.44 11.42 10.16
C ARG A 118 -10.29 11.12 11.10
N LEU A 119 -9.09 10.83 10.59
CA LEU A 119 -7.96 10.39 11.40
C LEU A 119 -7.38 11.49 12.30
N PHE A 120 -7.26 12.73 11.81
CA PHE A 120 -6.50 13.78 12.50
C PHE A 120 -7.36 14.93 13.01
N ARG A 121 -8.59 15.10 12.51
CA ARG A 121 -9.49 16.19 12.95
C ARG A 121 -10.64 15.70 13.83
N ARG A 122 -10.58 14.44 14.27
CA ARG A 122 -11.52 13.85 15.21
C ARG A 122 -10.74 13.15 16.31
N ASN A 123 -11.13 13.38 17.56
CA ASN A 123 -10.59 12.66 18.69
C ASN A 123 -11.42 11.40 18.93
N PHE A 124 -10.77 10.23 18.87
CA PHE A 124 -11.38 8.93 19.16
C PHE A 124 -10.94 8.33 20.50
N GLY A 125 -10.32 9.14 21.37
CA GLY A 125 -9.87 8.68 22.69
C GLY A 125 -8.43 8.17 22.73
N TYR A 126 -7.70 8.23 21.61
CA TYR A 126 -6.26 8.04 21.57
C TYR A 126 -5.61 9.42 21.71
N THR A 127 -5.14 9.76 22.91
CA THR A 127 -4.24 10.90 23.08
C THR A 127 -2.86 10.49 22.61
N PRO A 128 -2.20 11.27 21.73
CA PRO A 128 -0.76 11.13 21.56
C PRO A 128 -0.15 11.42 22.93
N TRP A 129 0.57 10.43 23.45
CA TRP A 129 1.31 10.42 24.71
C TRP A 129 1.48 11.82 25.34
N SER A 130 0.75 12.07 26.43
CA SER A 130 0.99 13.25 27.25
C SER A 130 2.35 13.06 27.95
N PRO A 131 3.26 14.04 27.91
CA PRO A 131 4.50 14.01 28.68
C PRO A 131 4.25 14.04 30.18
#